data_AF-A0A353NNH6-F1
#
_entry.id   AF-A0A353NNH6-F1
#
_cell.length_a   1.000
_cell.length_b   1.000
_cell.length_c   1.000
_cell.angle_alpha   90.00
_cell.angle_beta   90.00
_cell.angle_gamma   90.00
#
_symmetry.space_group_name_H-M   'P 1'
#
loop_
_entity.id
_entity.type
_entity.pdbx_description
1 polymer ?
#
loop_
_entity_poly.entity_id
_entity_poly.type
_entity_poly.pdbx_seq_one_letter_code
_entity_poly.pdbx_strand_id
1 'polypeptide(L)'
;MKIFQTERNSGCPCGSGRKFKKCCQGLVEDATRRISQAVGGGFTPEGHEVIETLGFLCGLQSDDGHMPSPETLGSVLNDAWEAEELIRGSLDEGAVSTLSLAFQVLLGEKQQLRVVRIPVWQFASGSADDEDEDLWDLIDQYLTGDEGLEFIEETVNSIGLSLLYDDYTDEELKTLLIALGWFVIDDTRDLFLYTVLHKTRSDLAAAEEKMDEIMKEQGNDDQGEMYQELRSVMLQYPAYDQMLADNLSDDIGLVMSAVAEGELKIEVPLYSVLGGIYAVFSKLTEILKNLHSRPSLSPPLDEVLFAEGEYHYFFPQVIEALQRAMMETEDEQYRDALDGLLFFLVLLSDTRQI
;
A
#
# COMPACT_ATOMS: atom_id res chain seq x y z
N MET A 1 4.94 15.42 15.92
CA MET A 1 3.72 15.82 15.15
C MET A 1 2.56 14.94 15.60
N LYS A 2 1.38 15.48 15.97
CA LYS A 2 0.24 14.60 16.33
C LYS A 2 -0.37 13.95 15.08
N ILE A 3 -0.09 12.67 14.87
CA ILE A 3 -0.50 11.92 13.67
C ILE A 3 -2.04 11.84 13.55
N PHE A 4 -2.78 11.82 14.66
CA PHE A 4 -4.25 11.85 14.63
C PHE A 4 -4.84 13.05 15.37
N GLN A 5 -5.61 13.86 14.64
CA GLN A 5 -6.51 14.87 15.21
C GLN A 5 -7.89 14.76 14.57
N THR A 6 -8.71 13.82 15.03
CA THR A 6 -10.11 13.77 14.62
C THR A 6 -10.91 14.84 15.37
N GLU A 7 -11.44 15.83 14.64
CA GLU A 7 -12.28 16.85 15.24
C GLU A 7 -13.54 16.25 15.89
N ARG A 8 -13.96 16.78 17.05
CA ARG A 8 -15.14 16.27 17.78
C ARG A 8 -16.42 16.19 16.93
N ASN A 9 -16.56 17.05 15.93
CA ASN A 9 -17.76 17.14 15.10
C ASN A 9 -17.62 16.47 13.73
N SER A 10 -16.45 15.93 13.37
CA SER A 10 -16.23 15.22 12.11
C SER A 10 -16.94 13.86 12.12
N GLY A 11 -17.02 13.25 10.94
CA GLY A 11 -17.47 11.86 10.79
C GLY A 11 -16.57 10.91 11.58
N CYS A 12 -17.16 9.91 12.20
CA CYS A 12 -16.41 8.89 12.92
C CYS A 12 -15.69 7.97 11.92
N PRO A 13 -14.37 7.75 12.07
CA PRO A 13 -13.58 6.98 11.12
C PRO A 13 -13.92 5.47 11.13
N CYS A 14 -14.63 4.98 12.16
CA CYS A 14 -15.15 3.61 12.19
C CYS A 14 -16.24 3.28 11.15
N GLY A 15 -16.61 4.25 10.30
CA GLY A 15 -17.58 4.05 9.22
C GLY A 15 -19.05 3.97 9.62
N SER A 16 -19.38 4.22 10.90
CA SER A 16 -20.76 4.24 11.38
C SER A 16 -21.65 5.37 10.82
N GLY A 17 -21.06 6.34 10.11
CA GLY A 17 -21.74 7.56 9.67
C GLY A 17 -22.16 8.54 10.78
N ARG A 18 -21.80 8.24 12.04
CA ARG A 18 -22.08 9.11 13.20
C ARG A 18 -20.95 10.13 13.40
N LYS A 19 -21.23 11.21 14.15
CA LYS A 19 -20.17 12.14 14.59
C LYS A 19 -19.23 11.45 15.57
N PHE A 20 -17.93 11.69 15.47
CA PHE A 20 -16.91 11.06 16.31
C PHE A 20 -17.22 11.14 17.81
N LYS A 21 -17.62 12.33 18.30
CA LYS A 21 -18.03 12.54 19.71
C LYS A 21 -19.22 11.72 20.21
N LYS A 22 -20.05 11.21 19.30
CA LYS A 22 -21.23 10.40 19.61
C LYS A 22 -21.02 8.91 19.30
N CYS A 23 -19.82 8.53 18.89
CA CYS A 23 -19.47 7.17 18.48
C CYS A 23 -18.22 6.70 19.21
N CYS A 24 -17.05 6.75 18.58
CA CYS A 24 -15.84 6.15 19.12
C CYS A 24 -15.06 7.05 20.08
N GLN A 25 -15.35 8.35 20.19
CA GLN A 25 -14.56 9.25 21.06
C GLN A 25 -14.41 8.72 22.50
N GLY A 26 -15.51 8.29 23.13
CA GLY A 26 -15.45 7.76 24.50
C GLY A 26 -14.72 6.43 24.63
N LEU A 27 -14.71 5.62 23.57
CA LEU A 27 -13.98 4.35 23.52
C LEU A 27 -12.48 4.58 23.34
N VAL A 28 -12.11 5.52 22.47
CA VAL A 28 -10.73 5.99 22.31
C VAL A 28 -10.20 6.55 23.62
N GLU A 29 -10.93 7.45 24.28
CA GLU A 29 -10.53 8.00 25.58
C GLU A 29 -10.38 6.93 26.67
N ASP A 30 -11.26 5.92 26.69
CA ASP A 30 -11.15 4.78 27.62
C ASP A 30 -9.93 3.92 27.32
N ALA A 31 -9.69 3.62 26.05
CA ALA A 31 -8.57 2.80 25.61
C ALA A 31 -7.22 3.47 25.88
N THR A 32 -7.06 4.75 25.52
CA THR A 32 -5.88 5.56 25.86
C THR A 32 -5.60 5.53 27.36
N ARG A 33 -6.64 5.68 28.20
CA ARG A 33 -6.49 5.61 29.65
C ARG A 33 -6.02 4.25 30.13
N ARG A 34 -6.60 3.17 29.61
CA ARG A 34 -6.28 1.78 30.01
C ARG A 34 -4.86 1.39 29.58
N ILE A 35 -4.45 1.77 28.37
CA ILE A 35 -3.05 1.62 27.91
C ILE A 35 -2.12 2.39 28.84
N SER A 36 -2.39 3.67 29.11
CA SER A 36 -1.57 4.48 30.01
C SER A 36 -1.45 3.89 31.41
N GLN A 37 -2.51 3.27 31.93
CA GLN A 37 -2.47 2.59 33.23
C GLN A 37 -1.63 1.31 33.21
N ALA A 38 -1.70 0.54 32.13
CA ALA A 38 -0.95 -0.70 31.95
C ALA A 38 0.54 -0.46 31.71
N VAL A 39 0.89 0.59 30.95
CA VAL A 39 2.27 1.05 30.78
C VAL A 39 2.87 1.50 32.11
N GLY A 40 2.05 2.11 32.98
CA GLY A 40 2.51 2.72 34.23
C GLY A 40 2.76 4.22 34.09
N GLY A 41 3.35 4.83 35.12
CA GLY A 41 3.66 6.27 35.12
C GLY A 41 5.12 6.55 34.74
N GLY A 42 5.39 7.74 34.22
CA GLY A 42 6.77 8.23 34.02
C GLY A 42 7.27 8.26 32.57
N PHE A 43 6.39 8.02 31.59
CA PHE A 43 6.72 8.17 30.17
C PHE A 43 6.81 9.65 29.74
N THR A 44 7.55 9.89 28.66
CA THR A 44 7.81 11.23 28.12
C THR A 44 6.58 11.79 27.37
N PRO A 45 6.55 13.10 27.04
CA PRO A 45 5.53 13.66 26.17
C PRO A 45 5.41 12.92 24.84
N GLU A 46 6.52 12.49 24.25
CA GLU A 46 6.58 11.73 23.01
C GLU A 46 5.98 10.32 23.20
N GLY A 47 6.29 9.67 24.33
CA GLY A 47 5.64 8.40 24.71
C GLY A 47 4.12 8.55 24.89
N HIS A 48 3.64 9.73 25.30
CA HIS A 48 2.20 10.00 25.35
C HIS A 48 1.57 10.05 23.96
N GLU A 49 2.27 10.56 22.94
CA GLU A 49 1.77 10.55 21.54
C GLU A 49 1.61 9.12 21.00
N VAL A 50 2.53 8.21 21.35
CA VAL A 50 2.42 6.78 21.01
C VAL A 50 1.19 6.16 21.67
N ILE A 51 0.95 6.45 22.96
CA ILE A 51 -0.21 5.96 23.70
C ILE A 51 -1.52 6.54 23.13
N GLU A 52 -1.54 7.82 22.76
CA GLU A 52 -2.70 8.45 22.09
C GLU A 52 -2.98 7.76 20.76
N THR A 53 -1.95 7.47 19.96
CA THR A 53 -2.07 6.78 18.67
C THR A 53 -2.63 5.37 18.84
N LEU A 54 -2.08 4.58 19.76
CA LEU A 54 -2.58 3.24 20.05
C LEU A 54 -4.02 3.27 20.59
N GLY A 55 -4.31 4.19 21.51
CA GLY A 55 -5.65 4.37 22.07
C GLY A 55 -6.68 4.78 21.01
N PHE A 56 -6.26 5.58 20.03
CA PHE A 56 -7.07 5.88 18.86
C PHE A 56 -7.37 4.60 18.08
N LEU A 57 -6.33 3.87 17.65
CA LEU A 57 -6.49 2.64 16.85
C LEU A 57 -7.39 1.61 17.55
N CYS A 58 -7.13 1.27 18.81
CA CYS A 58 -7.90 0.23 19.51
C CYS A 58 -9.25 0.70 20.06
N GLY A 59 -9.49 2.00 20.13
CA GLY A 59 -10.77 2.58 20.53
C GLY A 59 -11.79 2.69 19.40
N LEU A 60 -11.38 2.50 18.14
CA LEU A 60 -12.32 2.47 17.02
C LEU A 60 -13.15 1.18 17.03
N GLN A 61 -14.46 1.32 16.84
CA GLN A 61 -15.33 0.17 16.69
C GLN A 61 -15.06 -0.51 15.35
N SER A 62 -14.88 -1.83 15.38
CA SER A 62 -14.89 -2.69 14.20
C SER A 62 -15.99 -3.74 14.36
N ASP A 63 -16.60 -4.13 13.23
CA ASP A 63 -17.60 -5.19 13.18
C ASP A 63 -16.94 -6.59 13.13
N ASP A 64 -15.65 -6.67 12.79
CA ASP A 64 -14.86 -7.90 12.66
C ASP A 64 -13.41 -7.72 13.16
N GLY A 65 -12.66 -8.82 13.29
CA GLY A 65 -11.27 -8.86 13.75
C GLY A 65 -11.10 -9.05 15.26
N HIS A 66 -9.85 -9.07 15.71
CA HIS A 66 -9.46 -9.39 17.08
C HIS A 66 -8.40 -8.42 17.62
N MET A 67 -8.77 -7.14 17.74
CA MET A 67 -7.89 -6.11 18.29
C MET A 67 -7.37 -6.52 19.69
N PRO A 68 -6.04 -6.50 19.93
CA PRO A 68 -5.47 -6.74 21.25
C PRO A 68 -6.07 -5.80 22.30
N SER A 69 -6.24 -6.32 23.51
CA SER A 69 -6.83 -5.51 24.59
C SER A 69 -5.93 -4.32 24.95
N PRO A 70 -6.51 -3.17 25.37
CA PRO A 70 -5.73 -2.02 25.84
C PRO A 70 -4.69 -2.39 26.91
N GLU A 71 -5.00 -3.34 27.80
CA GLU A 71 -4.07 -3.83 28.82
C GLU A 71 -2.90 -4.62 28.22
N THR A 72 -3.19 -5.49 27.24
CA THR A 72 -2.16 -6.26 26.52
C THR A 72 -1.22 -5.30 25.80
N LEU A 73 -1.77 -4.35 25.03
CA LEU A 73 -0.98 -3.36 24.31
C LEU A 73 -0.12 -2.54 25.26
N GLY A 74 -0.67 -2.07 26.38
CA GLY A 74 0.09 -1.29 27.35
C GLY A 74 1.20 -2.09 28.05
N SER A 75 0.96 -3.37 28.37
CA SER A 75 2.00 -4.25 28.94
C SER A 75 3.14 -4.47 27.96
N VAL A 76 2.84 -4.84 26.72
CA VAL A 76 3.86 -5.10 25.70
C VAL A 76 4.58 -3.82 25.29
N LEU A 77 3.90 -2.66 25.30
CA LEU A 77 4.53 -1.36 25.05
C LEU A 77 5.55 -1.00 26.12
N ASN A 78 5.27 -1.27 27.40
CA ASN A 78 6.26 -1.06 28.46
C ASN A 78 7.50 -1.93 28.23
N ASP A 79 7.30 -3.22 27.93
CA ASP A 79 8.39 -4.16 27.66
C ASP A 79 9.18 -3.77 26.39
N ALA A 80 8.51 -3.18 25.40
CA ALA A 80 9.12 -2.62 24.19
C ALA A 80 10.02 -1.43 24.51
N TRP A 81 9.54 -0.45 25.28
CA TRP A 81 10.33 0.72 25.66
C TRP A 81 11.51 0.38 26.55
N GLU A 82 11.35 -0.53 27.52
CA GLU A 82 12.48 -0.99 28.36
C GLU A 82 13.57 -1.66 27.51
N ALA A 83 13.18 -2.45 26.51
CA ALA A 83 14.13 -3.08 25.59
C ALA A 83 14.82 -2.06 24.67
N GLU A 84 14.07 -1.09 24.14
CA GLU A 84 14.62 -0.04 23.29
C GLU A 84 15.59 0.87 24.05
N GLU A 85 15.26 1.26 25.29
CA GLU A 85 16.12 2.09 26.14
C GLU A 85 17.44 1.39 26.45
N LEU A 86 17.40 0.07 26.71
CA LEU A 86 18.60 -0.74 26.92
C LEU A 86 19.53 -0.72 25.68
N ILE A 87 18.95 -0.85 24.49
CA ILE A 87 19.68 -0.88 23.21
C ILE A 87 20.28 0.48 22.88
N ARG A 88 19.51 1.55 23.07
CA ARG A 88 20.01 2.93 22.86
C ARG A 88 21.08 3.29 23.88
N GLY A 89 20.89 2.90 25.14
CA GLY A 89 21.84 3.16 26.22
C GLY A 89 23.15 2.41 26.09
N SER A 90 23.17 1.27 25.39
CA SER A 90 24.39 0.49 25.12
C SER A 90 25.17 0.95 23.89
N LEU A 91 24.59 1.81 23.04
CA LEU A 91 25.12 2.21 21.73
C LEU A 91 25.44 1.00 20.83
N ASP A 92 24.67 -0.09 20.97
CA ASP A 92 24.85 -1.30 20.18
C ASP A 92 24.13 -1.19 18.83
N GLU A 93 24.86 -0.74 17.81
CA GLU A 93 24.38 -0.65 16.42
C GLU A 93 23.88 -2.00 15.88
N GLY A 94 24.43 -3.12 16.37
CA GLY A 94 24.01 -4.47 15.98
C GLY A 94 22.62 -4.81 16.51
N ALA A 95 22.30 -4.39 17.73
CA ALA A 95 20.98 -4.60 18.32
C ALA A 95 19.89 -3.75 17.62
N VAL A 96 20.20 -2.50 17.27
CA VAL A 96 19.28 -1.67 16.45
C VAL A 96 19.06 -2.29 15.08
N SER A 97 20.13 -2.77 14.44
CA SER A 97 20.04 -3.47 13.15
C SER A 97 19.21 -4.75 13.23
N THR A 98 19.28 -5.47 14.35
CA THR A 98 18.48 -6.69 14.59
C THR A 98 17.00 -6.36 14.71
N LEU A 99 16.64 -5.29 15.44
CA LEU A 99 15.25 -4.82 15.52
C LEU A 99 14.73 -4.34 14.17
N SER A 100 15.54 -3.59 13.42
CA SER A 100 15.20 -3.18 12.05
C SER A 100 14.91 -4.41 11.19
N LEU A 101 15.79 -5.41 11.18
CA LEU A 101 15.59 -6.64 10.42
C LEU A 101 14.32 -7.40 10.86
N ALA A 102 14.06 -7.50 12.16
CA ALA A 102 12.84 -8.13 12.67
C ALA A 102 11.58 -7.40 12.18
N PHE A 103 11.60 -6.07 12.14
CA PHE A 103 10.49 -5.30 11.58
C PHE A 103 10.37 -5.47 10.06
N GLN A 104 11.47 -5.56 9.31
CA GLN A 104 11.45 -5.87 7.87
C GLN A 104 10.77 -7.23 7.59
N VAL A 105 10.97 -8.21 8.47
CA VAL A 105 10.26 -9.49 8.37
C VAL A 105 8.75 -9.28 8.53
N LEU A 106 8.31 -8.52 9.53
CA LEU A 106 6.89 -8.21 9.73
C LEU A 106 6.27 -7.50 8.52
N LEU A 107 6.98 -6.53 7.93
CA LEU A 107 6.56 -5.83 6.71
C LEU A 107 6.36 -6.76 5.50
N GLY A 108 7.01 -7.92 5.48
CA GLY A 108 6.83 -8.94 4.42
C GLY A 108 5.78 -10.01 4.76
N GLU A 109 5.72 -10.44 6.02
CA GLU A 109 4.88 -11.57 6.43
C GLU A 109 3.44 -11.17 6.75
N LYS A 110 3.23 -10.02 7.41
CA LYS A 110 1.90 -9.57 7.84
C LYS A 110 1.17 -8.93 6.67
N GLN A 111 -0.04 -9.41 6.37
CA GLN A 111 -0.75 -9.08 5.14
C GLN A 111 -1.00 -7.57 5.03
N GLN A 112 -1.42 -6.96 6.14
CA GLN A 112 -1.78 -5.54 6.16
C GLN A 112 -0.56 -4.61 6.13
N LEU A 113 0.65 -5.12 6.42
CA LEU A 113 1.89 -4.32 6.43
C LEU A 113 2.65 -4.33 5.09
N ARG A 114 2.22 -5.16 4.12
CA ARG A 114 2.88 -5.25 2.80
C ARG A 114 2.77 -3.98 1.97
N VAL A 115 1.74 -3.18 2.22
CA VAL A 115 1.51 -1.90 1.53
C VAL A 115 2.37 -0.75 2.07
N VAL A 116 2.95 -0.90 3.28
CA VAL A 116 3.80 0.14 3.88
C VAL A 116 5.14 0.14 3.16
N ARG A 117 5.26 0.95 2.11
CA ARG A 117 6.43 1.00 1.22
C ARG A 117 6.72 2.45 0.83
N ILE A 118 8.00 2.74 0.65
CA ILE A 118 8.44 4.06 0.15
C ILE A 118 8.71 3.89 -1.35
N PRO A 119 8.09 4.68 -2.25
CA PRO A 119 8.17 4.48 -3.69
C PRO A 119 9.54 4.91 -4.25
N VAL A 120 10.58 4.15 -3.97
CA VAL A 120 11.99 4.52 -4.23
C VAL A 120 12.30 4.78 -5.70
N TRP A 121 11.55 4.17 -6.61
CA TRP A 121 11.69 4.37 -8.06
C TRP A 121 11.34 5.80 -8.49
N GLN A 122 10.51 6.52 -7.73
CA GLN A 122 10.16 7.92 -8.00
C GLN A 122 11.32 8.87 -7.69
N PHE A 123 12.28 8.45 -6.85
CA PHE A 123 13.43 9.27 -6.44
C PHE A 123 14.71 8.96 -7.24
N ALA A 124 14.72 7.88 -8.02
CA ALA A 124 15.92 7.40 -8.68
C ALA A 124 16.25 8.21 -9.94
N SER A 125 17.04 9.28 -9.79
CA SER A 125 17.81 9.84 -10.90
C SER A 125 19.08 9.02 -11.11
N GLY A 126 19.03 7.97 -11.94
CA GLY A 126 20.20 7.39 -12.63
C GLY A 126 21.30 6.71 -11.80
N SER A 127 21.42 5.39 -11.98
CA SER A 127 22.55 4.51 -11.60
C SER A 127 22.87 4.32 -10.10
N ALA A 128 23.03 3.05 -9.73
CA ALA A 128 23.13 2.53 -8.36
C ALA A 128 24.40 2.89 -7.57
N ASP A 129 25.27 3.77 -8.08
CA ASP A 129 26.59 4.04 -7.50
C ASP A 129 26.78 5.49 -6.98
N ASP A 130 25.86 6.42 -7.27
CA ASP A 130 25.97 7.81 -6.82
C ASP A 130 24.83 8.18 -5.83
N GLU A 131 25.25 8.51 -4.59
CA GLU A 131 24.59 9.40 -3.61
C GLU A 131 23.42 8.84 -2.75
N ASP A 132 23.77 8.03 -1.72
CA ASP A 132 22.89 7.79 -0.55
C ASP A 132 22.60 9.09 0.25
N GLU A 133 23.41 10.16 0.11
CA GLU A 133 23.20 11.45 0.80
C GLU A 133 22.03 12.25 0.17
N ASP A 134 21.95 12.30 -1.16
CA ASP A 134 20.89 13.01 -1.91
C ASP A 134 19.52 12.34 -1.79
N LEU A 135 19.50 11.01 -1.60
CA LEU A 135 18.26 10.27 -1.41
C LEU A 135 17.52 10.66 -0.13
N TRP A 136 18.23 10.94 0.96
CA TRP A 136 17.60 11.34 2.22
C TRP A 136 16.93 12.70 2.11
N ASP A 137 17.55 13.64 1.41
CA ASP A 137 16.95 14.94 1.15
C ASP A 137 15.68 14.81 0.27
N LEU A 138 15.67 13.87 -0.68
CA LEU A 138 14.49 13.56 -1.49
C LEU A 138 13.38 12.88 -0.67
N ILE A 139 13.74 11.97 0.23
CA ILE A 139 12.77 11.32 1.14
C ILE A 139 12.19 12.35 2.12
N ASP A 140 12.99 13.27 2.67
CA ASP A 140 12.48 14.33 3.54
C ASP A 140 11.54 15.28 2.77
N GLN A 141 11.89 15.61 1.52
CA GLN A 141 10.99 16.37 0.63
C GLN A 141 9.68 15.62 0.35
N TYR A 142 9.75 14.32 0.09
CA TYR A 142 8.56 13.48 -0.11
C TYR A 142 7.66 13.48 1.12
N LEU A 143 8.23 13.23 2.30
CA LEU A 143 7.50 13.14 3.57
C LEU A 143 6.87 14.48 4.01
N THR A 144 7.44 15.59 3.57
CA THR A 144 6.89 16.94 3.82
C THR A 144 5.90 17.40 2.77
N GLY A 145 5.79 16.69 1.64
CA GLY A 145 4.80 16.91 0.58
C GLY A 145 3.44 16.27 0.89
N ASP A 146 2.48 16.50 -0.01
CA ASP A 146 1.12 15.96 0.10
C ASP A 146 1.12 14.42 0.10
N GLU A 147 1.94 13.80 -0.75
CA GLU A 147 2.12 12.33 -0.83
C GLU A 147 2.72 11.74 0.45
N GLY A 148 3.60 12.49 1.12
CA GLY A 148 4.17 12.11 2.41
C GLY A 148 3.12 12.03 3.53
N LEU A 149 2.16 12.96 3.52
CA LEU A 149 1.02 12.91 4.45
C LEU A 149 0.12 11.71 4.19
N GLU A 150 -0.13 11.38 2.92
CA GLU A 150 -0.86 10.17 2.53
C GLU A 150 -0.14 8.91 3.00
N PHE A 151 1.17 8.81 2.78
CA PHE A 151 1.99 7.71 3.30
C PHE A 151 1.90 7.57 4.82
N ILE A 152 1.90 8.69 5.56
CA ILE A 152 1.75 8.67 7.02
C ILE A 152 0.40 8.12 7.43
N GLU A 153 -0.69 8.58 6.80
CA GLU A 153 -2.04 8.12 7.09
C GLU A 153 -2.21 6.64 6.73
N GLU A 154 -1.75 6.20 5.56
CA GLU A 154 -1.78 4.81 5.11
C GLU A 154 -0.95 3.90 6.01
N THR A 155 0.22 4.35 6.47
CA THR A 155 1.07 3.58 7.38
C THR A 155 0.34 3.29 8.68
N VAL A 156 -0.31 4.29 9.29
CA VAL A 156 -1.02 4.02 10.54
C VAL A 156 -2.30 3.23 10.33
N ASN A 157 -3.03 3.47 9.23
CA ASN A 157 -4.18 2.64 8.87
C ASN A 157 -3.76 1.17 8.72
N SER A 158 -2.63 0.93 8.04
CA SER A 158 -2.05 -0.40 7.85
C SER A 158 -1.66 -1.05 9.17
N ILE A 159 -1.00 -0.31 10.07
CA ILE A 159 -0.68 -0.80 11.43
C ILE A 159 -1.97 -1.13 12.21
N GLY A 160 -2.99 -0.27 12.14
CA GLY A 160 -4.28 -0.48 12.80
C GLY A 160 -5.01 -1.72 12.29
N LEU A 161 -5.07 -1.89 10.96
CA LEU A 161 -5.63 -3.07 10.31
C LEU A 161 -4.84 -4.32 10.65
N SER A 162 -3.50 -4.22 10.70
CA SER A 162 -2.63 -5.33 11.05
C SER A 162 -2.87 -5.79 12.48
N LEU A 163 -2.93 -4.87 13.45
CA LEU A 163 -3.31 -5.19 14.83
C LEU A 163 -4.70 -5.83 14.93
N LEU A 164 -5.62 -5.47 14.03
CA LEU A 164 -6.99 -5.97 14.05
C LEU A 164 -7.14 -7.36 13.41
N TYR A 165 -6.40 -7.66 12.34
CA TYR A 165 -6.63 -8.84 11.50
C TYR A 165 -5.46 -9.82 11.38
N ASP A 166 -4.22 -9.39 11.65
CA ASP A 166 -3.06 -10.28 11.61
C ASP A 166 -2.81 -10.91 12.99
N ASP A 167 -2.35 -12.16 13.00
CA ASP A 167 -1.94 -12.86 14.21
C ASP A 167 -0.52 -12.45 14.64
N TYR A 168 -0.34 -12.19 15.94
CA TYR A 168 0.95 -11.81 16.52
C TYR A 168 1.32 -12.70 17.70
N THR A 169 2.57 -13.15 17.73
CA THR A 169 3.25 -13.56 18.96
C THR A 169 3.63 -12.32 19.79
N ASP A 170 3.90 -12.50 21.08
CA ASP A 170 4.28 -11.40 21.97
C ASP A 170 5.54 -10.65 21.47
N GLU A 171 6.53 -11.35 20.91
CA GLU A 171 7.75 -10.75 20.36
C GLU A 171 7.53 -10.00 19.05
N GLU A 172 6.65 -10.50 18.18
CA GLU A 172 6.28 -9.79 16.95
C GLU A 172 5.47 -8.53 17.30
N LEU A 173 4.54 -8.62 18.25
CA LEU A 173 3.77 -7.47 18.72
C LEU A 173 4.70 -6.43 19.33
N LYS A 174 5.66 -6.86 20.16
CA LYS A 174 6.71 -6.00 20.71
C LYS A 174 7.49 -5.28 19.60
N THR A 175 7.93 -6.02 18.58
CA THR A 175 8.67 -5.45 17.43
C THR A 175 7.83 -4.40 16.70
N LEU A 176 6.54 -4.67 16.46
CA LEU A 176 5.63 -3.71 15.85
C LEU A 176 5.45 -2.45 16.72
N LEU A 177 5.33 -2.60 18.03
CA LEU A 177 5.16 -1.45 18.94
C LEU A 177 6.43 -0.60 19.04
N ILE A 178 7.62 -1.20 18.96
CA ILE A 178 8.88 -0.45 18.83
C ILE A 178 8.88 0.36 17.52
N ALA A 179 8.55 -0.28 16.40
CA ALA A 179 8.49 0.39 15.10
C ALA A 179 7.45 1.52 15.06
N LEU A 180 6.28 1.33 15.68
CA LEU A 180 5.30 2.40 15.85
C LEU A 180 5.87 3.56 16.68
N GLY A 181 6.64 3.26 17.74
CA GLY A 181 7.38 4.26 18.51
C GLY A 181 8.34 5.06 17.64
N TRP A 182 9.11 4.38 16.77
CA TRP A 182 9.98 5.05 15.80
C TRP A 182 9.22 5.96 14.86
N PHE A 183 8.09 5.49 14.33
CA PHE A 183 7.30 6.25 13.38
C PHE A 183 6.67 7.52 13.99
N VAL A 184 6.11 7.39 15.21
CA VAL A 184 5.38 8.46 15.89
C VAL A 184 6.33 9.56 16.39
N ILE A 185 7.49 9.17 16.93
CA ILE A 185 8.42 10.10 17.57
C ILE A 185 9.32 10.73 16.50
N ASP A 186 9.29 12.07 16.41
CA ASP A 186 10.02 12.81 15.37
C ASP A 186 11.53 12.48 15.35
N ASP A 187 12.19 12.40 16.52
CA ASP A 187 13.64 12.13 16.67
C ASP A 187 14.08 10.73 16.19
N THR A 188 13.14 9.83 15.95
CA THR A 188 13.41 8.40 15.70
C THR A 188 12.75 7.90 14.43
N ARG A 189 12.04 8.79 13.73
CA ARG A 189 11.33 8.49 12.48
C ARG A 189 12.27 8.01 11.38
N ASP A 190 13.49 8.53 11.33
CA ASP A 190 14.50 8.11 10.36
C ASP A 190 14.80 6.61 10.46
N LEU A 191 14.78 6.02 11.66
CA LEU A 191 14.96 4.58 11.85
C LEU A 191 13.82 3.78 11.22
N PHE A 192 12.58 4.27 11.38
CA PHE A 192 11.42 3.64 10.76
C PHE A 192 11.51 3.72 9.23
N LEU A 193 11.75 4.92 8.71
CA LEU A 193 11.83 5.19 7.27
C LEU A 193 12.96 4.39 6.64
N TYR A 194 14.14 4.35 7.26
CA TYR A 194 15.26 3.53 6.80
C TYR A 194 14.88 2.05 6.71
N THR A 195 14.14 1.55 7.70
CA THR A 195 13.73 0.15 7.75
C THR A 195 12.74 -0.18 6.63
N VAL A 196 11.75 0.70 6.41
CA VAL A 196 10.79 0.56 5.30
C VAL A 196 11.48 0.68 3.94
N LEU A 197 12.44 1.61 3.81
CA LEU A 197 13.23 1.82 2.61
C LEU A 197 14.02 0.57 2.22
N HIS A 198 14.77 0.00 3.17
CA HIS A 198 15.53 -1.24 2.96
C HIS A 198 14.62 -2.40 2.58
N LYS A 199 13.48 -2.54 3.26
CA LYS A 199 12.52 -3.57 2.91
C LYS A 199 11.97 -3.36 1.49
N THR A 200 11.67 -2.12 1.11
CA THR A 200 11.18 -1.81 -0.23
C THR A 200 12.22 -2.16 -1.30
N ARG A 201 13.47 -1.73 -1.14
CA ARG A 201 14.59 -2.09 -2.04
C ARG A 201 14.77 -3.61 -2.15
N SER A 202 14.75 -4.32 -1.02
CA SER A 202 14.87 -5.78 -0.99
C SER A 202 13.71 -6.47 -1.70
N ASP A 203 12.48 -5.98 -1.53
CA ASP A 203 11.30 -6.55 -2.18
C ASP A 203 11.33 -6.33 -3.69
N LEU A 204 11.74 -5.15 -4.16
CA LEU A 204 11.91 -4.86 -5.59
C LEU A 204 12.96 -5.76 -6.24
N ALA A 205 14.14 -5.90 -5.61
CA ALA A 205 15.20 -6.76 -6.12
C ALA A 205 14.77 -8.24 -6.17
N ALA A 206 14.08 -8.73 -5.13
CA ALA A 206 13.58 -10.10 -5.08
C ALA A 206 12.45 -10.35 -6.10
N ALA A 207 11.59 -9.36 -6.35
CA ALA A 207 10.55 -9.46 -7.36
C ALA A 207 11.16 -9.47 -8.77
N GLU A 208 12.12 -8.58 -9.05
CA GLU A 208 12.84 -8.54 -10.32
C GLU A 208 13.55 -9.86 -10.62
N GLU A 209 14.28 -10.42 -9.64
CA GLU A 209 14.95 -11.72 -9.79
C GLU A 209 13.95 -12.84 -10.16
N LYS A 210 12.79 -12.89 -9.49
CA LYS A 210 11.74 -13.87 -9.79
C LYS A 210 11.11 -13.67 -11.17
N MET A 211 10.86 -12.43 -11.56
CA MET A 211 10.33 -12.10 -12.89
C MET A 211 11.31 -12.57 -13.97
N ASP A 212 12.60 -12.30 -13.77
CA ASP A 212 13.69 -12.73 -14.64
C ASP A 212 13.80 -14.26 -14.76
N GLU A 213 13.63 -14.99 -13.65
CA GLU A 213 13.61 -16.46 -13.63
C GLU A 213 12.44 -17.01 -14.44
N ILE A 214 11.22 -16.50 -14.18
CA ILE A 214 10.00 -16.90 -14.92
C ILE A 214 10.17 -16.66 -16.43
N MET A 215 10.76 -15.51 -16.81
CA MET A 215 11.01 -15.18 -18.21
C MET A 215 12.11 -16.05 -18.86
N LYS A 216 13.09 -16.55 -18.09
CA LYS A 216 14.20 -17.39 -18.58
C LYS A 216 13.86 -18.88 -18.70
N GLU A 217 12.99 -19.40 -17.85
CA GLU A 217 12.64 -20.83 -17.80
C GLU A 217 11.75 -21.30 -18.98
N GLN A 218 11.21 -20.36 -19.77
CA GLN A 218 10.22 -20.67 -20.80
C GLN A 218 10.79 -20.79 -22.22
N GLY A 219 10.48 -21.93 -22.85
CA GLY A 219 10.47 -22.13 -24.28
C GLY A 219 9.04 -22.25 -24.80
N ASN A 220 8.49 -21.16 -25.35
CA ASN A 220 7.33 -21.02 -26.25
C ASN A 220 6.00 -21.78 -26.05
N ASP A 221 5.83 -22.77 -25.16
CA ASP A 221 4.68 -23.69 -25.25
C ASP A 221 3.56 -23.51 -24.20
N ASP A 222 3.71 -22.75 -23.11
CA ASP A 222 2.58 -22.43 -22.21
C ASP A 222 2.64 -21.01 -21.60
N GLN A 223 2.07 -20.05 -22.32
CA GLN A 223 1.98 -18.66 -21.85
C GLN A 223 0.99 -18.48 -20.69
N GLY A 224 0.02 -19.37 -20.49
CA GLY A 224 -0.99 -19.23 -19.44
C GLY A 224 -0.41 -19.46 -18.04
N GLU A 225 0.41 -20.50 -17.89
CA GLU A 225 1.12 -20.81 -16.63
C GLU A 225 2.09 -19.67 -16.26
N MET A 226 2.82 -19.14 -17.26
CA MET A 226 3.72 -17.99 -17.08
C MET A 226 2.98 -16.77 -16.52
N TYR A 227 1.82 -16.38 -17.06
CA TYR A 227 1.08 -15.22 -16.55
C TYR A 227 0.56 -15.42 -15.12
N GLN A 228 0.18 -16.65 -14.76
CA GLN A 228 -0.22 -16.96 -13.38
C GLN A 228 0.95 -16.82 -12.41
N GLU A 229 2.15 -17.25 -12.81
CA GLU A 229 3.36 -17.09 -12.01
C GLU A 229 3.75 -15.61 -11.85
N LEU A 230 3.76 -14.83 -12.94
CA LEU A 230 4.03 -13.38 -12.90
C LEU A 230 3.03 -12.66 -11.96
N ARG A 231 1.75 -13.00 -12.05
CA ARG A 231 0.72 -12.43 -11.17
C ARG A 231 0.93 -12.81 -9.70
N SER A 232 1.36 -14.04 -9.43
CA SER A 232 1.71 -14.47 -8.06
C SER A 232 2.85 -13.61 -7.50
N VAL A 233 3.82 -13.21 -8.33
CA VAL A 233 4.88 -12.28 -7.92
C VAL A 233 4.30 -10.92 -7.58
N MET A 234 3.43 -10.35 -8.42
CA MET A 234 2.81 -9.04 -8.17
C MET A 234 1.98 -9.02 -6.86
N LEU A 235 1.19 -10.08 -6.62
CA LEU A 235 0.44 -10.22 -5.36
C LEU A 235 1.33 -10.39 -4.12
N GLN A 236 2.52 -10.98 -4.30
CA GLN A 236 3.50 -11.15 -3.23
C GLN A 236 4.25 -9.84 -2.94
N TYR A 237 4.48 -9.01 -3.97
CA TYR A 237 5.27 -7.78 -3.91
C TYR A 237 4.49 -6.56 -4.43
N PRO A 238 3.56 -5.99 -3.63
CA PRO A 238 2.74 -4.86 -4.06
C PRO A 238 3.54 -3.62 -4.50
N ALA A 239 4.71 -3.37 -3.88
CA ALA A 239 5.59 -2.27 -4.29
C ALA A 239 6.08 -2.42 -5.74
N TYR A 240 6.35 -3.66 -6.17
CA TYR A 240 6.81 -3.94 -7.52
C TYR A 240 5.68 -3.78 -8.53
N ASP A 241 4.46 -4.21 -8.18
CA ASP A 241 3.25 -3.97 -8.97
C ASP A 241 3.01 -2.46 -9.16
N GLN A 242 3.10 -1.68 -8.07
CA GLN A 242 2.98 -0.23 -8.13
C GLN A 242 4.09 0.42 -8.98
N MET A 243 5.35 -0.01 -8.83
CA MET A 243 6.45 0.48 -9.66
C MET A 243 6.20 0.24 -11.15
N LEU A 244 5.74 -0.95 -11.52
CA LEU A 244 5.39 -1.26 -12.91
C LEU A 244 4.25 -0.38 -13.41
N ALA A 245 3.20 -0.19 -12.60
CA ALA A 245 2.08 0.67 -12.93
C ALA A 245 2.50 2.14 -13.12
N ASP A 246 3.33 2.67 -12.22
CA ASP A 246 3.87 4.03 -12.28
C ASP A 246 4.73 4.22 -13.54
N ASN A 247 5.63 3.28 -13.84
CA ASN A 247 6.49 3.33 -15.02
C ASN A 247 5.68 3.31 -16.33
N LEU A 248 4.52 2.64 -16.33
CA LEU A 248 3.63 2.55 -17.49
C LEU A 248 2.64 3.71 -17.60
N SER A 249 2.50 4.55 -16.57
CA SER A 249 1.53 5.65 -16.55
C SER A 249 1.78 6.64 -17.70
N ASP A 250 3.04 6.98 -17.96
CA ASP A 250 3.42 7.87 -19.05
C ASP A 250 3.13 7.26 -20.42
N ASP A 251 3.41 5.96 -20.59
CA ASP A 251 3.12 5.22 -21.81
C ASP A 251 1.61 5.14 -22.08
N ILE A 252 0.81 4.85 -21.04
CA ILE A 252 -0.66 4.89 -21.10
C ILE A 252 -1.13 6.28 -21.51
N GLY A 253 -0.62 7.33 -20.87
CA GLY A 253 -0.98 8.71 -21.17
C GLY A 253 -0.67 9.10 -22.61
N LEU A 254 0.49 8.67 -23.11
CA LEU A 254 0.95 8.88 -24.48
C LEU A 254 0.06 8.17 -25.50
N VAL A 255 -0.23 6.87 -25.30
CA VAL A 255 -1.13 6.10 -26.17
C VAL A 255 -2.53 6.71 -26.17
N MET A 256 -3.08 7.02 -25.00
CA MET A 256 -4.42 7.60 -24.89
C MET A 256 -4.54 8.97 -25.57
N SER A 257 -3.51 9.80 -25.48
CA SER A 257 -3.46 11.11 -26.15
C SER A 257 -3.38 10.94 -27.66
N ALA A 258 -2.51 10.06 -28.16
CA ALA A 258 -2.38 9.76 -29.59
C ALA A 258 -3.69 9.21 -30.19
N VAL A 259 -4.43 8.40 -29.45
CA VAL A 259 -5.76 7.92 -29.86
C VAL A 259 -6.79 9.05 -29.90
N ALA A 260 -6.80 9.91 -28.89
CA ALA A 260 -7.74 11.04 -28.81
C ALA A 260 -7.50 12.08 -29.92
N GLU A 261 -6.25 12.30 -30.29
CA GLU A 261 -5.82 13.21 -31.38
C GLU A 261 -5.96 12.57 -32.77
N GLY A 262 -6.21 11.26 -32.83
CA GLY A 262 -6.38 10.50 -34.07
C GLY A 262 -5.08 10.15 -34.78
N GLU A 263 -3.94 10.32 -34.11
CA GLU A 263 -2.61 9.93 -34.58
C GLU A 263 -2.45 8.41 -34.55
N LEU A 264 -2.98 7.77 -33.50
CA LEU A 264 -3.06 6.32 -33.38
C LEU A 264 -4.48 5.83 -33.62
N LYS A 265 -4.68 4.98 -34.62
CA LYS A 265 -5.99 4.42 -34.94
C LYS A 265 -6.22 3.09 -34.24
N ILE A 266 -7.07 3.09 -33.22
CA ILE A 266 -7.57 1.87 -32.59
C ILE A 266 -8.99 1.61 -33.09
N GLU A 267 -9.11 0.66 -34.01
CA GLU A 267 -10.41 0.26 -34.58
C GLU A 267 -10.94 -1.01 -33.91
N VAL A 268 -11.92 -0.83 -33.03
CA VAL A 268 -12.68 -1.93 -32.41
C VAL A 268 -14.14 -1.92 -32.91
N PRO A 269 -14.72 -3.07 -33.27
CA PRO A 269 -16.13 -3.13 -33.62
C PRO A 269 -17.00 -2.70 -32.44
N LEU A 270 -17.91 -1.74 -32.62
CA LEU A 270 -18.70 -1.19 -31.51
C LEU A 270 -19.38 -2.28 -30.65
N TYR A 271 -19.90 -3.34 -31.28
CA TYR A 271 -20.58 -4.42 -30.58
C TYR A 271 -19.68 -5.21 -29.63
N SER A 272 -18.35 -5.20 -29.81
CA SER A 272 -17.44 -5.92 -28.93
C SER A 272 -17.29 -5.21 -27.59
N VAL A 273 -17.23 -3.89 -27.57
CA VAL A 273 -17.02 -3.09 -26.35
C VAL A 273 -18.31 -2.61 -25.68
N LEU A 274 -19.46 -2.65 -26.39
CA LEU A 274 -20.71 -2.05 -25.92
C LEU A 274 -21.25 -2.68 -24.63
N GLY A 275 -21.07 -4.00 -24.46
CA GLY A 275 -21.46 -4.72 -23.24
C GLY A 275 -20.68 -4.24 -22.02
N GLY A 276 -19.37 -4.07 -22.18
CA GLY A 276 -18.50 -3.54 -21.14
C GLY A 276 -18.83 -2.09 -20.81
N ILE A 277 -18.99 -1.23 -21.82
CA ILE A 277 -19.38 0.18 -21.64
C ILE A 277 -20.68 0.26 -20.82
N TYR A 278 -21.68 -0.53 -21.20
CA TYR A 278 -22.96 -0.58 -20.48
C TYR A 278 -22.79 -1.04 -19.02
N ALA A 279 -21.97 -2.06 -18.76
CA ALA A 279 -21.72 -2.56 -17.41
C ALA A 279 -21.05 -1.50 -16.52
N VAL A 280 -19.99 -0.85 -17.02
CA VAL A 280 -19.29 0.24 -16.32
C VAL A 280 -20.24 1.40 -16.05
N PHE A 281 -21.00 1.86 -17.04
CA PHE A 281 -21.98 2.94 -16.84
C PHE A 281 -23.06 2.58 -15.81
N SER A 282 -23.56 1.35 -15.84
CA SER A 282 -24.56 0.88 -14.89
C SER A 282 -24.01 0.93 -13.46
N LYS A 283 -22.81 0.40 -13.23
CA LYS A 283 -22.14 0.44 -11.93
C LYS A 283 -21.81 1.85 -11.47
N LEU A 284 -21.28 2.70 -12.35
CA LEU A 284 -21.02 4.11 -12.02
C LEU A 284 -22.30 4.84 -11.57
N THR A 285 -23.43 4.60 -12.25
CA THR A 285 -24.70 5.20 -11.82
C THR A 285 -25.20 4.67 -10.48
N GLU A 286 -24.86 3.43 -10.13
CA GLU A 286 -25.19 2.83 -8.84
C GLU A 286 -24.29 3.39 -7.71
N ILE A 287 -22.98 3.51 -7.97
CA ILE A 287 -22.02 4.17 -7.08
C ILE A 287 -22.44 5.61 -6.81
N LEU A 288 -22.77 6.39 -7.85
CA LEU A 288 -23.23 7.77 -7.71
C LEU A 288 -24.54 7.90 -6.91
N LYS A 289 -25.44 6.92 -7.00
CA LYS A 289 -26.65 6.88 -6.17
C LYS A 289 -26.32 6.55 -4.70
N ASN A 290 -25.33 5.69 -4.47
CA ASN A 290 -24.97 5.19 -3.14
C ASN A 290 -23.96 6.08 -2.39
N LEU A 291 -23.26 6.98 -3.09
CA LEU A 291 -22.29 7.95 -2.55
C LEU A 291 -22.85 8.85 -1.44
N HIS A 292 -24.17 9.03 -1.37
CA HIS A 292 -24.81 9.79 -0.29
C HIS A 292 -24.93 9.02 1.04
N SER A 293 -24.58 7.73 1.07
CA SER A 293 -24.91 6.82 2.18
C SER A 293 -23.72 6.16 2.88
N ARG A 294 -22.50 6.18 2.32
CA ARG A 294 -21.30 5.58 2.93
C ARG A 294 -20.03 6.30 2.48
N PRO A 295 -19.28 6.97 3.39
CA PRO A 295 -18.01 7.60 3.06
C PRO A 295 -16.77 6.79 3.48
N SER A 296 -16.90 5.55 3.96
CA SER A 296 -15.75 4.80 4.49
C SER A 296 -15.74 3.39 3.94
N LEU A 297 -14.61 3.01 3.34
CA LEU A 297 -14.34 1.71 2.70
C LEU A 297 -15.20 1.49 1.45
N SER A 298 -15.04 2.37 0.46
CA SER A 298 -15.32 1.97 -0.91
C SER A 298 -14.18 1.02 -1.31
N PRO A 299 -14.47 -0.19 -1.82
CA PRO A 299 -13.43 -0.99 -2.47
C PRO A 299 -12.76 -0.14 -3.57
N PRO A 300 -11.50 -0.40 -3.91
CA PRO A 300 -10.85 0.17 -5.08
C PRO A 300 -11.79 0.20 -6.29
N LEU A 301 -11.77 1.28 -7.06
CA LEU A 301 -12.75 1.52 -8.11
C LEU A 301 -12.76 0.36 -9.13
N ASP A 302 -11.60 -0.23 -9.39
CA ASP A 302 -11.40 -1.43 -10.18
C ASP A 302 -12.09 -2.66 -9.58
N GLU A 303 -11.96 -2.92 -8.26
CA GLU A 303 -12.69 -4.01 -7.60
C GLU A 303 -14.20 -3.85 -7.71
N VAL A 304 -14.72 -2.61 -7.70
CA VAL A 304 -16.16 -2.35 -7.88
C VAL A 304 -16.57 -2.48 -9.33
N LEU A 305 -15.85 -1.83 -10.25
CA LEU A 305 -16.17 -1.76 -11.67
C LEU A 305 -16.02 -3.12 -12.35
N PHE A 306 -15.06 -3.93 -11.92
CA PHE A 306 -14.70 -5.21 -12.54
C PHE A 306 -15.02 -6.45 -11.68
N ALA A 307 -15.74 -6.26 -10.57
CA ALA A 307 -16.08 -7.31 -9.60
C ALA A 307 -16.69 -8.61 -10.20
N GLU A 308 -17.46 -8.50 -11.30
CA GLU A 308 -18.24 -9.62 -11.85
C GLU A 308 -17.64 -10.19 -13.13
N GLY A 309 -16.45 -9.76 -13.53
CA GLY A 309 -15.85 -10.25 -14.76
C GLY A 309 -15.89 -9.27 -15.94
N GLU A 310 -16.19 -7.99 -15.71
CA GLU A 310 -16.52 -7.06 -16.79
C GLU A 310 -15.40 -6.83 -17.80
N TYR A 311 -14.15 -7.08 -17.40
CA TYR A 311 -12.98 -7.07 -18.28
C TYR A 311 -13.14 -8.06 -19.47
N HIS A 312 -13.87 -9.17 -19.31
CA HIS A 312 -14.14 -10.08 -20.44
C HIS A 312 -14.85 -9.42 -21.63
N TYR A 313 -15.60 -8.33 -21.40
CA TYR A 313 -16.25 -7.59 -22.48
C TYR A 313 -15.29 -6.66 -23.25
N PHE A 314 -14.16 -6.28 -22.66
CA PHE A 314 -13.25 -5.31 -23.26
C PHE A 314 -11.98 -5.96 -23.81
N PHE A 315 -11.36 -6.81 -23.00
CA PHE A 315 -9.95 -7.16 -23.19
C PHE A 315 -9.65 -7.92 -24.49
N PRO A 316 -10.42 -8.94 -24.94
CA PRO A 316 -10.03 -9.69 -26.13
C PRO A 316 -9.92 -8.85 -27.40
N GLN A 317 -10.91 -8.00 -27.65
CA GLN A 317 -10.97 -7.19 -28.88
C GLN A 317 -10.15 -5.90 -28.78
N VAL A 318 -10.00 -5.33 -27.58
CA VAL A 318 -9.11 -4.20 -27.35
C VAL A 318 -7.65 -4.63 -27.46
N ILE A 319 -7.27 -5.80 -26.90
CA ILE A 319 -5.92 -6.37 -27.04
C ILE A 319 -5.62 -6.64 -28.51
N GLU A 320 -6.51 -7.29 -29.26
CA GLU A 320 -6.31 -7.52 -30.71
C GLU A 320 -6.13 -6.21 -31.50
N ALA A 321 -6.89 -5.16 -31.15
CA ALA A 321 -6.78 -3.86 -31.81
C ALA A 321 -5.47 -3.13 -31.45
N LEU A 322 -5.05 -3.21 -30.19
CA LEU A 322 -3.76 -2.67 -29.72
C LEU A 322 -2.58 -3.40 -30.36
N GLN A 323 -2.62 -4.74 -30.44
CA GLN A 323 -1.61 -5.55 -31.14
C GLN A 323 -1.51 -5.18 -32.62
N ARG A 324 -2.65 -4.95 -33.27
CA ARG A 324 -2.67 -4.48 -34.67
C ARG A 324 -2.06 -3.09 -34.79
N ALA A 325 -2.43 -2.15 -33.92
CA ALA A 325 -1.88 -0.79 -33.91
C ALA A 325 -0.36 -0.80 -33.69
N MET A 326 0.14 -1.68 -32.83
CA MET A 326 1.58 -1.86 -32.58
C MET A 326 2.33 -2.39 -33.81
N MET A 327 1.72 -3.33 -34.56
CA MET A 327 2.30 -3.85 -35.81
C MET A 327 2.23 -2.85 -36.97
N GLU A 328 1.24 -1.97 -36.99
CA GLU A 328 1.00 -1.03 -38.09
C GLU A 328 1.65 0.35 -37.89
N THR A 329 1.98 0.73 -36.64
CA THR A 329 2.65 2.01 -36.37
C THR A 329 4.10 2.00 -36.85
N GLU A 330 4.49 3.03 -37.59
CA GLU A 330 5.88 3.27 -38.00
C GLU A 330 6.69 3.99 -36.92
N ASP A 331 6.01 4.65 -35.98
CA ASP A 331 6.62 5.39 -34.87
C ASP A 331 7.12 4.42 -33.78
N GLU A 332 8.42 4.49 -33.50
CA GLU A 332 9.09 3.64 -32.51
C GLU A 332 8.60 3.94 -31.09
N GLN A 333 8.33 5.20 -30.76
CA GLN A 333 7.84 5.61 -29.44
C GLN A 333 6.43 5.07 -29.19
N TYR A 334 5.55 5.12 -30.19
CA TYR A 334 4.21 4.52 -30.08
C TYR A 334 4.26 3.00 -30.02
N ARG A 335 5.22 2.37 -30.71
CA ARG A 335 5.39 0.92 -30.67
C ARG A 335 5.79 0.44 -29.28
N ASP A 336 6.79 1.09 -28.68
CA ASP A 336 7.29 0.73 -27.36
C ASP A 336 6.22 0.94 -26.27
N ALA A 337 5.51 2.08 -26.31
CA ALA A 337 4.42 2.35 -25.37
C ALA A 337 3.24 1.36 -25.51
N LEU A 338 2.94 0.91 -26.73
CA LEU A 338 1.92 -0.11 -26.97
C LEU A 338 2.35 -1.50 -26.49
N ASP A 339 3.62 -1.86 -26.62
CA ASP A 339 4.16 -3.13 -26.13
C ASP A 339 4.08 -3.21 -24.60
N GLY A 340 4.50 -2.14 -23.90
CA GLY A 340 4.36 -2.03 -22.44
C GLY A 340 2.90 -2.12 -21.98
N LEU A 341 2.00 -1.40 -22.64
CA LEU A 341 0.57 -1.46 -22.37
C LEU A 341 -0.02 -2.85 -22.59
N LEU A 342 0.36 -3.52 -23.67
CA LEU A 342 -0.12 -4.88 -23.99
C LEU A 342 0.35 -5.89 -22.95
N PHE A 343 1.62 -5.84 -22.55
CA PHE A 343 2.16 -6.69 -21.50
C PHE A 343 1.36 -6.53 -20.19
N PHE A 344 1.10 -5.29 -19.78
CA PHE A 344 0.33 -5.00 -18.56
C PHE A 344 -1.13 -5.42 -18.66
N LEU A 345 -1.80 -5.16 -19.78
CA LEU A 345 -3.18 -5.58 -19.99
C LEU A 345 -3.32 -7.11 -19.97
N VAL A 346 -2.32 -7.84 -20.47
CA VAL A 346 -2.33 -9.31 -20.42
C VAL A 346 -2.22 -9.79 -18.97
N LEU A 347 -1.37 -9.18 -18.14
CA LEU A 347 -1.30 -9.48 -16.70
C LEU A 347 -2.63 -9.23 -15.97
N LEU A 348 -3.39 -8.22 -16.38
CA LEU A 348 -4.72 -7.91 -15.82
C LEU A 348 -5.86 -8.79 -16.38
N SER A 349 -5.73 -9.30 -17.61
CA SER A 349 -6.83 -9.90 -18.37
C SER A 349 -7.28 -11.29 -17.89
N ASP A 350 -6.44 -12.03 -17.16
CA ASP A 350 -6.77 -13.38 -16.68
C ASP A 350 -7.35 -13.39 -15.25
N THR A 351 -8.37 -12.57 -15.07
CA THR A 351 -9.32 -12.80 -13.99
C THR A 351 -10.30 -13.90 -14.48
N ARG A 352 -10.15 -15.14 -13.99
CA ARG A 352 -11.12 -16.26 -14.14
C ARG A 352 -11.38 -16.84 -15.56
N GLN A 353 -10.39 -17.48 -16.18
CA GLN A 353 -10.63 -18.69 -16.97
C GLN A 353 -10.37 -20.00 -16.19
N ILE A 354 -10.92 -20.10 -14.96
CA ILE A 354 -11.24 -21.38 -14.30
C ILE A 354 -12.64 -21.30 -13.69
#